data_AF-A0A927NY64-F1
#
_entry.id   AF-A0A927NY64-F1
#
_cell.length_a   1.000
_cell.length_b   1.000
_cell.length_c   1.000
_cell.angle_alpha   90.00
_cell.angle_beta   90.00
_cell.angle_gamma   90.00
#
_symmetry.space_group_name_H-M   'P 1'
#
loop_
_entity.id
_entity.type
_entity.pdbx_description
1 polymer ?
#
loop_
_entity_poly.entity_id
_entity_poly.type
_entity_poly.pdbx_seq_one_letter_code
_entity_poly.pdbx_strand_id
1 'polypeptide(L)'
;MYIFMGDHYNRNLIPLAADKTATEEQIRATLNPLLDAIPEDAAAIYILDEPSTREFPNLGTMARCVRERFPDAEPYFNLFPNYAVCGAADISQLGAETYEEYLDAFARIVKPDAISLDNYFTTISMDFTDGGDARQQYFLNLIQARECCKKYGLPFQHIVNCNQLRPHLVPPSFANLAFQAYTSLAAGAKAIGWFTYIGRGEYLFAPIDDTTGKHIKTDTWYMLREINRRIMPVGNLLFDMEWVDMYFTDYDRIPRAKPISACGAIRSFSSDVPCMIGHFKDTDGEDIFLLVNTSLERSSRIYIDLDGELSVFSHNEGGFAKPLLQNISGAKSPLWLNAGCGIVVKKQ
;
A
#
# COMPACT_ATOMS: atom_id res chain seq x y z
N MET A 1 11.69 -4.89 -0.28
CA MET A 1 10.56 -3.96 -0.54
C MET A 1 11.04 -2.84 -1.46
N TYR A 2 10.21 -2.39 -2.40
CA TYR A 2 10.50 -1.23 -3.23
C TYR A 2 9.81 0.03 -2.68
N ILE A 3 10.54 1.15 -2.62
CA ILE A 3 9.97 2.47 -2.40
C ILE A 3 10.19 3.27 -3.67
N PHE A 4 9.11 3.80 -4.22
CA PHE A 4 9.16 4.62 -5.43
C PHE A 4 8.37 5.92 -5.26
N MET A 5 8.63 6.88 -6.14
CA MET A 5 7.99 8.19 -6.16
C MET A 5 7.53 8.42 -7.59
N GLY A 6 6.22 8.53 -7.78
CA GLY A 6 5.63 8.72 -9.10
C GLY A 6 5.57 10.19 -9.47
N ASP A 7 6.10 10.53 -10.65
CA ASP A 7 5.62 11.64 -11.46
C ASP A 7 5.35 11.07 -12.86
N HIS A 8 4.33 11.60 -13.54
CA HIS A 8 3.92 11.41 -14.94
C HIS A 8 2.69 10.52 -15.22
N TYR A 9 1.60 11.22 -15.53
CA TYR A 9 0.45 10.70 -16.28
C TYR A 9 0.80 10.60 -17.77
N ASN A 10 0.82 9.40 -18.35
CA ASN A 10 0.82 9.24 -19.80
C ASN A 10 -0.60 9.38 -20.37
N ARG A 11 -1.17 10.59 -20.30
CA ARG A 11 -2.54 10.87 -20.79
C ARG A 11 -2.73 10.58 -22.27
N ASN A 12 -1.65 10.44 -23.03
CA ASN A 12 -1.69 10.13 -24.45
C ASN A 12 -2.18 8.70 -24.74
N LEU A 13 -2.10 7.79 -23.76
CA LEU A 13 -2.57 6.42 -23.91
C LEU A 13 -4.08 6.25 -23.64
N ILE A 14 -4.72 7.20 -22.95
CA ILE A 14 -6.15 7.13 -22.56
C ILE A 14 -7.07 6.96 -23.78
N PRO A 15 -6.97 7.78 -24.85
CA PRO A 15 -7.87 7.65 -26.00
C PRO A 15 -7.78 6.28 -26.67
N LEU A 16 -6.56 5.72 -26.76
CA LEU A 16 -6.32 4.40 -27.32
C LEU A 16 -6.79 3.29 -26.39
N ALA A 17 -6.57 3.42 -25.08
CA ALA A 17 -7.05 2.46 -24.09
C ALA A 17 -8.59 2.37 -24.11
N ALA A 18 -9.29 3.49 -24.31
CA ALA A 18 -10.75 3.54 -24.35
C ALA A 18 -11.37 3.17 -25.71
N ASP A 19 -10.58 3.08 -26.79
CA ASP A 19 -11.08 2.77 -28.14
C ASP A 19 -11.36 1.26 -28.30
N LYS A 20 -12.64 0.89 -28.16
CA LYS A 20 -13.12 -0.49 -28.32
C LYS A 20 -12.94 -1.07 -29.71
N THR A 21 -12.62 -0.25 -30.71
CA THR A 21 -12.41 -0.68 -32.10
C THR A 21 -10.94 -0.77 -32.47
N ALA A 22 -10.03 -0.37 -31.57
CA ALA A 22 -8.60 -0.44 -31.80
C ALA A 22 -8.15 -1.88 -32.04
N THR A 23 -7.53 -2.12 -33.18
CA THR A 23 -6.86 -3.38 -33.49
C THR A 23 -5.54 -3.46 -32.73
N GLU A 24 -5.04 -4.68 -32.51
CA GLU A 24 -3.71 -4.87 -31.90
C GLU A 24 -2.60 -4.17 -32.70
N GLU A 25 -2.70 -4.14 -34.03
CA GLU A 25 -1.76 -3.43 -34.90
C GLU A 25 -1.74 -1.93 -34.60
N GLN A 26 -2.91 -1.30 -34.44
CA GLN A 26 -3.01 0.11 -34.05
C GLN A 26 -2.44 0.35 -32.65
N ILE A 27 -2.74 -0.53 -31.69
CA ILE A 27 -2.20 -0.42 -30.33
C ILE A 27 -0.67 -0.45 -30.35
N ARG A 28 -0.08 -1.40 -31.09
CA ARG A 28 1.37 -1.53 -31.25
C ARG A 28 1.99 -0.33 -31.97
N ALA A 29 1.33 0.16 -33.02
CA ALA A 29 1.82 1.32 -33.77
C ALA A 29 1.91 2.59 -32.89
N THR A 30 1.00 2.75 -31.93
CA THR A 30 1.06 3.85 -30.96
C THR A 30 2.01 3.58 -29.80
N LEU A 31 2.06 2.35 -29.30
CA LEU A 31 2.86 2.00 -28.12
C LEU A 31 4.36 1.90 -28.43
N ASN A 32 4.75 1.31 -29.56
CA ASN A 32 6.15 1.03 -29.89
C ASN A 32 7.05 2.28 -29.87
N PRO A 33 6.67 3.45 -30.44
CA PRO A 33 7.49 4.65 -30.36
C PRO A 33 7.70 5.17 -28.94
N LEU A 34 6.71 4.96 -28.05
CA LEU A 34 6.84 5.33 -26.64
C LEU A 34 7.81 4.38 -25.93
N LEU A 35 7.73 3.09 -26.25
CA LEU A 35 8.64 2.07 -25.73
C LEU A 35 10.08 2.23 -26.25
N ASP A 36 10.28 2.74 -27.47
CA ASP A 36 11.61 3.01 -28.03
C ASP A 36 12.41 4.04 -27.20
N ALA A 37 11.71 4.92 -26.47
CA ALA A 37 12.33 5.94 -25.64
C ALA A 37 12.66 5.47 -24.20
N ILE A 38 12.24 4.26 -23.83
CA ILE A 38 12.42 3.72 -22.48
C ILE A 38 13.75 2.97 -22.42
N PRO A 39 14.59 3.22 -21.39
CA PRO A 39 15.81 2.44 -21.16
C PRO A 39 15.53 0.94 -21.02
N GLU A 40 16.40 0.10 -21.58
CA GLU A 40 16.25 -1.37 -21.56
C GLU A 40 16.25 -1.95 -20.13
N ASP A 41 16.83 -1.26 -19.16
CA ASP A 41 16.94 -1.65 -17.76
C ASP A 41 15.82 -1.07 -16.86
N ALA A 42 14.76 -0.52 -17.45
CA ALA A 42 13.61 -0.03 -16.70
C ALA A 42 12.96 -1.15 -15.88
N ALA A 43 12.84 -0.95 -14.56
CA ALA A 43 12.22 -1.94 -13.66
C ALA A 43 10.68 -2.02 -13.82
N ALA A 44 10.07 -0.94 -14.28
CA ALA A 44 8.63 -0.85 -14.51
C ALA A 44 8.32 0.16 -15.61
N ILE A 45 7.23 -0.08 -16.34
CA ILE A 45 6.72 0.79 -17.41
C ILE A 45 5.30 1.20 -17.02
N TYR A 46 5.15 2.45 -16.60
CA TYR A 46 3.85 3.04 -16.31
C TYR A 46 2.98 3.06 -17.57
N ILE A 47 1.79 2.48 -17.49
CA ILE A 47 0.81 2.48 -18.59
C ILE A 47 -0.32 3.46 -18.27
N LEU A 48 -1.05 3.23 -17.17
CA LEU A 48 -2.22 4.05 -16.86
C LEU A 48 -2.54 4.06 -15.36
N ASP A 49 -3.04 5.21 -14.90
CA ASP A 49 -3.55 5.45 -13.55
C ASP A 49 -5.08 5.46 -13.61
N GLU A 50 -5.68 4.79 -12.63
CA GLU A 50 -7.10 4.66 -12.38
C GLU A 50 -7.94 4.30 -13.62
N PRO A 51 -7.70 3.13 -14.26
CA PRO A 51 -8.47 2.72 -15.42
C PRO A 51 -9.88 2.24 -15.06
N SER A 52 -10.86 2.55 -15.90
CA SER A 52 -12.19 1.95 -15.94
C SER A 52 -12.15 0.56 -16.61
N THR A 53 -13.11 -0.32 -16.28
CA THR A 53 -13.24 -1.66 -16.92
C THR A 53 -13.34 -1.60 -18.45
N ARG A 54 -13.79 -0.47 -19.00
CA ARG A 54 -13.87 -0.21 -20.45
C ARG A 54 -12.50 -0.28 -21.14
N GLU A 55 -11.44 0.08 -20.43
CA GLU A 55 -10.08 0.17 -20.96
C GLU A 55 -9.34 -1.17 -20.86
N PHE A 56 -9.79 -2.07 -19.98
CA PHE A 56 -9.08 -3.31 -19.64
C PHE A 56 -8.69 -4.19 -20.85
N PRO A 57 -9.53 -4.39 -21.88
CA PRO A 57 -9.13 -5.20 -23.04
C PRO A 57 -7.87 -4.66 -23.75
N ASN A 58 -7.82 -3.34 -23.95
CA ASN A 58 -6.68 -2.71 -24.62
C ASN A 58 -5.48 -2.64 -23.67
N LEU A 59 -5.69 -2.39 -22.37
CA LEU A 59 -4.62 -2.44 -21.38
C LEU A 59 -3.99 -3.83 -21.26
N GLY A 60 -4.77 -4.91 -21.36
CA GLY A 60 -4.23 -6.28 -21.42
C GLY A 60 -3.35 -6.52 -22.65
N THR A 61 -3.72 -5.94 -23.79
CA THR A 61 -2.88 -5.97 -24.99
C THR A 61 -1.60 -5.16 -24.80
N MET A 62 -1.69 -3.94 -24.23
CA MET A 62 -0.53 -3.11 -23.93
C MET A 62 0.43 -3.80 -22.93
N ALA A 63 -0.10 -4.40 -21.85
CA ALA A 63 0.70 -5.14 -20.88
C ALA A 63 1.48 -6.28 -21.52
N ARG A 64 0.86 -7.03 -22.43
CA ARG A 64 1.54 -8.08 -23.19
C ARG A 64 2.63 -7.51 -24.10
N CYS A 65 2.34 -6.43 -24.84
CA CYS A 65 3.34 -5.78 -25.69
C CYS A 65 4.54 -5.29 -24.88
N VAL A 66 4.32 -4.77 -23.67
CA VAL A 66 5.39 -4.38 -22.75
C VAL A 66 6.23 -5.60 -22.38
N ARG A 67 5.64 -6.71 -21.92
CA ARG A 67 6.39 -7.92 -21.54
C ARG A 67 7.15 -8.57 -22.70
N GLU A 68 6.61 -8.50 -23.92
CA GLU A 68 7.29 -9.00 -25.12
C GLU A 68 8.60 -8.23 -25.39
N ARG A 69 8.66 -6.95 -25.01
CA ARG A 69 9.80 -6.07 -25.29
C ARG A 69 10.74 -5.87 -24.09
N PHE A 70 10.17 -5.83 -22.89
CA PHE A 70 10.86 -5.66 -21.61
C PHE A 70 10.46 -6.81 -20.69
N PRO A 71 11.05 -8.01 -20.86
CA PRO A 71 10.64 -9.20 -20.12
C PRO A 71 10.89 -9.10 -18.60
N ASP A 72 11.81 -8.21 -18.19
CA ASP A 72 12.17 -7.99 -16.79
C ASP A 72 11.49 -6.75 -16.18
N ALA A 73 10.65 -6.04 -16.95
CA ALA A 73 9.95 -4.84 -16.49
C ALA A 73 8.47 -5.13 -16.20
N GLU A 74 7.99 -4.63 -15.08
CA GLU A 74 6.55 -4.66 -14.74
C GLU A 74 5.77 -3.67 -15.63
N PRO A 75 4.73 -4.10 -16.38
CA PRO A 75 3.72 -3.19 -16.89
C PRO A 75 2.90 -2.66 -15.73
N TYR A 76 3.14 -1.41 -15.35
CA TYR A 76 2.63 -0.81 -14.12
C TYR A 76 1.31 -0.07 -14.36
N PHE A 77 0.35 -0.36 -13.48
CA PHE A 77 -0.96 0.27 -13.44
C PHE A 77 -1.27 0.62 -11.99
N ASN A 78 -1.95 1.74 -11.76
CA ASN A 78 -2.52 2.05 -10.44
C ASN A 78 -4.05 2.04 -10.55
N LEU A 79 -4.74 1.37 -9.65
CA LEU A 79 -6.19 1.19 -9.70
C LEU A 79 -6.91 2.19 -8.81
N PHE A 80 -8.16 2.48 -9.17
CA PHE A 80 -9.05 3.26 -8.31
C PHE A 80 -9.18 2.61 -6.91
N PRO A 81 -9.34 3.43 -5.85
CA PRO A 81 -9.78 2.98 -4.54
C PRO A 81 -11.26 2.59 -4.49
N ASN A 82 -11.66 1.99 -3.37
CA ASN A 82 -13.03 1.53 -3.14
C ASN A 82 -14.08 2.65 -2.97
N TYR A 83 -13.66 3.92 -2.87
CA TYR A 83 -14.56 5.07 -2.87
C TYR A 83 -14.84 5.62 -4.28
N ALA A 84 -14.22 5.06 -5.33
CA ALA A 84 -14.57 5.40 -6.70
C ALA A 84 -15.99 4.91 -7.04
N VAL A 85 -16.72 5.73 -7.80
CA VAL A 85 -18.15 5.50 -8.06
C VAL A 85 -18.35 4.21 -8.85
N CYS A 86 -19.05 3.23 -8.26
CA CYS A 86 -19.52 1.99 -8.91
C CYS A 86 -20.76 2.25 -9.78
N GLY A 87 -21.05 1.32 -10.70
CA GLY A 87 -22.26 1.34 -11.52
C GLY A 87 -22.03 1.16 -13.03
N ALA A 88 -23.07 1.43 -13.81
CA ALA A 88 -23.01 1.35 -15.26
C ALA A 88 -21.97 2.33 -15.82
N ALA A 89 -21.31 1.93 -16.90
CA ALA A 89 -20.08 2.59 -17.29
C ALA A 89 -20.29 4.07 -17.75
N ASP A 90 -21.51 4.46 -18.13
CA ASP A 90 -21.87 5.84 -18.51
C ASP A 90 -22.00 6.80 -17.32
N ILE A 91 -22.05 6.28 -16.10
CA ILE A 91 -22.18 7.05 -14.85
C ILE A 91 -21.11 6.72 -13.79
N SER A 92 -20.34 5.64 -14.00
CA SER A 92 -19.37 5.09 -13.04
C SER A 92 -17.93 5.32 -13.47
N GLN A 93 -17.06 5.61 -12.50
CA GLN A 93 -15.61 5.62 -12.70
C GLN A 93 -15.09 4.20 -12.97
N LEU A 94 -15.54 3.23 -12.17
CA LEU A 94 -15.09 1.85 -12.28
C LEU A 94 -15.63 1.14 -13.52
N GLY A 95 -16.91 1.33 -13.85
CA GLY A 95 -17.61 0.53 -14.85
C GLY A 95 -17.87 -0.91 -14.39
N ALA A 96 -18.08 -1.12 -13.09
CA ALA A 96 -18.41 -2.40 -12.47
C ALA A 96 -19.50 -2.18 -11.39
N GLU A 97 -20.32 -3.20 -11.08
CA GLU A 97 -21.39 -3.07 -10.07
C GLU A 97 -20.82 -3.01 -8.65
N THR A 98 -19.70 -3.71 -8.42
CA THR A 98 -18.99 -3.72 -7.14
C THR A 98 -17.48 -3.51 -7.33
N TYR A 99 -16.81 -3.11 -6.25
CA TYR A 99 -15.36 -2.96 -6.26
C TYR A 99 -14.63 -4.31 -6.42
N GLU A 100 -15.18 -5.38 -5.86
CA GLU A 100 -14.66 -6.74 -6.02
C GLU A 100 -14.69 -7.21 -7.48
N GLU A 101 -15.79 -6.92 -8.19
CA GLU A 101 -15.90 -7.22 -9.63
C GLU A 101 -14.90 -6.41 -10.45
N TYR A 102 -14.67 -5.15 -10.08
CA TYR A 102 -13.65 -4.31 -10.72
C TYR A 102 -12.25 -4.92 -10.59
N LEU A 103 -11.84 -5.28 -9.37
CA LEU A 103 -10.54 -5.92 -9.12
C LEU A 103 -10.41 -7.28 -9.83
N ASP A 104 -11.47 -8.09 -9.79
CA ASP A 104 -11.52 -9.40 -10.45
C ASP A 104 -11.37 -9.28 -11.97
N ALA A 105 -12.11 -8.35 -12.59
CA ALA A 105 -12.04 -8.09 -14.02
C ALA A 105 -10.64 -7.59 -14.42
N PHE A 106 -10.02 -6.72 -13.63
CA PHE A 106 -8.67 -6.23 -13.89
C PHE A 106 -7.66 -7.39 -13.91
N ALA A 107 -7.64 -8.19 -12.84
CA ALA A 107 -6.72 -9.32 -12.71
C ALA A 107 -6.91 -10.35 -13.84
N ARG A 108 -8.16 -10.63 -14.24
CA ARG A 108 -8.47 -11.63 -15.28
C ARG A 108 -8.18 -11.15 -16.70
N ILE A 109 -8.49 -9.88 -17.01
CA ILE A 109 -8.44 -9.34 -18.38
C ILE A 109 -7.07 -8.73 -18.65
N VAL A 110 -6.59 -7.84 -17.77
CA VAL A 110 -5.31 -7.16 -17.94
C VAL A 110 -4.14 -8.08 -17.61
N LYS A 111 -4.35 -9.01 -16.67
CA LYS A 111 -3.33 -9.93 -16.15
C LYS A 111 -2.08 -9.15 -15.74
N PRO A 112 -2.16 -8.27 -14.73
CA PRO A 112 -1.05 -7.42 -14.30
C PRO A 112 0.02 -8.25 -13.57
N ASP A 113 1.19 -7.65 -13.32
CA ASP A 113 2.23 -8.29 -12.49
C ASP A 113 2.02 -8.02 -11.00
N ALA A 114 1.26 -6.98 -10.64
CA ALA A 114 0.86 -6.66 -9.28
C ALA A 114 -0.54 -6.00 -9.24
N ILE A 115 -1.17 -6.03 -8.07
CA ILE A 115 -2.30 -5.14 -7.78
C ILE A 115 -1.75 -3.91 -7.07
N SER A 116 -1.81 -2.75 -7.72
CA SER A 116 -1.53 -1.45 -7.11
C SER A 116 -2.79 -0.61 -7.03
N LEU A 117 -2.96 0.12 -5.94
CA LEU A 117 -4.01 1.12 -5.76
C LEU A 117 -3.51 2.23 -4.84
N ASP A 118 -4.20 3.36 -4.84
CA ASP A 118 -4.06 4.42 -3.86
C ASP A 118 -5.31 4.53 -2.98
N ASN A 119 -5.15 4.95 -1.72
CA ASN A 119 -6.27 5.31 -0.85
C ASN A 119 -5.86 6.43 0.11
N TYR A 120 -6.51 7.59 -0.04
CA TYR A 120 -6.15 8.81 0.70
C TYR A 120 -7.12 9.19 1.81
N PHE A 121 -7.91 8.26 2.35
CA PHE A 121 -8.80 8.56 3.49
C PHE A 121 -8.08 9.11 4.73
N THR A 122 -6.80 8.79 4.86
CA THR A 122 -5.90 9.34 5.90
C THR A 122 -5.73 10.86 5.81
N THR A 123 -6.13 11.52 4.72
CA THR A 123 -6.02 12.98 4.57
C THR A 123 -7.26 13.74 5.05
N ILE A 124 -8.31 13.04 5.47
CA ILE A 124 -9.56 13.70 5.91
C ILE A 124 -9.41 14.28 7.32
N SER A 125 -8.77 13.54 8.22
CA SER A 125 -8.58 13.96 9.61
C SER A 125 -7.34 13.34 10.24
N MET A 126 -6.88 13.93 11.34
CA MET A 126 -5.67 13.49 12.04
C MET A 126 -5.92 12.34 13.02
N ASP A 127 -7.17 11.87 13.15
CA ASP A 127 -7.62 10.92 14.17
C ASP A 127 -8.73 9.97 13.68
N PHE A 128 -9.20 10.13 12.43
CA PHE A 128 -10.38 9.46 11.88
C PHE A 128 -11.70 9.74 12.62
N THR A 129 -11.81 10.85 13.34
CA THR A 129 -13.09 11.26 13.96
C THR A 129 -13.97 12.05 13.00
N ASP A 130 -13.37 12.85 12.12
CA ASP A 130 -14.04 13.44 10.96
C ASP A 130 -13.89 12.52 9.73
N GLY A 131 -14.90 12.55 8.84
CA GLY A 131 -14.89 11.80 7.58
C GLY A 131 -15.83 10.59 7.52
N GLY A 132 -16.74 10.43 8.49
CA GLY A 132 -17.75 9.39 8.47
C GLY A 132 -17.14 7.99 8.57
N ASP A 133 -17.18 7.22 7.49
CA ASP A 133 -16.67 5.84 7.42
C ASP A 133 -15.24 5.73 6.84
N ALA A 134 -14.49 6.83 6.76
CA ALA A 134 -13.15 6.89 6.18
C ALA A 134 -12.18 5.82 6.69
N ARG A 135 -12.16 5.56 8.01
CA ARG A 135 -11.30 4.50 8.60
C ARG A 135 -11.74 3.11 8.15
N GLN A 136 -13.04 2.86 8.16
CA GLN A 136 -13.63 1.59 7.75
C GLN A 136 -13.31 1.31 6.29
N GLN A 137 -13.49 2.30 5.43
CA GLN A 137 -13.23 2.19 4.01
C GLN A 137 -11.74 2.03 3.70
N TYR A 138 -10.84 2.72 4.43
CA TYR A 138 -9.39 2.54 4.31
C TYR A 138 -8.98 1.07 4.53
N PHE A 139 -9.42 0.47 5.64
CA PHE A 139 -9.07 -0.92 5.93
C PHE A 139 -9.83 -1.92 5.06
N LEU A 140 -11.09 -1.64 4.70
CA LEU A 140 -11.84 -2.46 3.76
C LEU A 140 -11.13 -2.52 2.41
N ASN A 141 -10.56 -1.41 1.92
CA ASN A 141 -9.83 -1.39 0.66
C ASN A 141 -8.60 -2.29 0.70
N LEU A 142 -7.83 -2.27 1.80
CA LEU A 142 -6.69 -3.17 2.01
C LEU A 142 -7.14 -4.64 2.03
N ILE A 143 -8.25 -4.96 2.70
CA ILE A 143 -8.80 -6.32 2.73
C ILE A 143 -9.18 -6.79 1.32
N GLN A 144 -9.96 -5.97 0.58
CA GLN A 144 -10.40 -6.27 -0.78
C GLN A 144 -9.23 -6.51 -1.73
N ALA A 145 -8.20 -5.65 -1.66
CA ALA A 145 -7.00 -5.79 -2.47
C ALA A 145 -6.25 -7.09 -2.17
N ARG A 146 -6.10 -7.45 -0.89
CA ARG A 146 -5.39 -8.66 -0.49
C ARG A 146 -6.13 -9.94 -0.82
N GLU A 147 -7.46 -9.94 -0.79
CA GLU A 147 -8.25 -11.07 -1.26
C GLU A 147 -8.10 -11.28 -2.77
N CYS A 148 -8.12 -10.19 -3.56
CA CYS A 148 -7.84 -10.28 -5.00
C CYS A 148 -6.43 -10.81 -5.27
N CYS A 149 -5.42 -10.24 -4.59
CA CYS A 149 -4.03 -10.70 -4.68
C CYS A 149 -3.89 -12.20 -4.37
N LYS A 150 -4.52 -12.67 -3.29
CA LYS A 150 -4.50 -14.08 -2.88
C LYS A 150 -5.19 -14.98 -3.90
N LYS A 151 -6.33 -14.53 -4.46
CA LYS A 151 -7.08 -15.27 -5.48
C LYS A 151 -6.27 -15.48 -6.77
N TYR A 152 -5.48 -14.48 -7.17
CA TYR A 152 -4.74 -14.49 -8.44
C TYR A 152 -3.24 -14.76 -8.30
N GLY A 153 -2.72 -14.93 -7.07
CA GLY A 153 -1.29 -15.12 -6.83
C GLY A 153 -0.44 -13.89 -7.13
N LEU A 154 -1.00 -12.69 -6.96
CA LEU A 154 -0.34 -11.42 -7.30
C LEU A 154 0.24 -10.73 -6.06
N PRO A 155 1.39 -10.05 -6.18
CA PRO A 155 1.88 -9.14 -5.16
C PRO A 155 0.97 -7.91 -5.04
N PHE A 156 0.97 -7.30 -3.85
CA PHE A 156 0.27 -6.05 -3.58
C PHE A 156 1.26 -4.89 -3.53
N GLN A 157 0.89 -3.78 -4.14
CA GLN A 157 1.59 -2.50 -4.06
C GLN A 157 0.60 -1.44 -3.57
N HIS A 158 1.07 -0.46 -2.80
CA HIS A 158 0.19 0.56 -2.25
C HIS A 158 0.79 1.94 -2.44
N ILE A 159 0.03 2.82 -3.09
CA ILE A 159 0.35 4.23 -3.19
C ILE A 159 -0.27 4.96 -2.00
N VAL A 160 0.56 5.70 -1.29
CA VAL A 160 0.22 6.39 -0.05
C VAL A 160 0.54 7.87 -0.18
N ASN A 161 -0.22 8.71 0.52
CA ASN A 161 -0.08 10.16 0.39
C ASN A 161 0.99 10.72 1.33
N CYS A 162 1.76 11.67 0.83
CA CYS A 162 2.75 12.43 1.60
C CYS A 162 2.63 13.94 1.49
N ASN A 163 1.53 14.49 0.99
CA ASN A 163 1.34 15.93 0.88
C ASN A 163 -0.07 16.33 1.37
N GLN A 164 -0.32 17.61 1.54
CA GLN A 164 -1.68 18.11 1.75
C GLN A 164 -2.31 18.31 0.36
N LEU A 165 -3.20 17.39 -0.01
CA LEU A 165 -3.78 17.35 -1.36
C LEU A 165 -4.57 18.63 -1.69
N ARG A 166 -5.29 19.18 -0.72
CA ARG A 166 -6.10 20.41 -0.86
C ARG A 166 -6.09 21.22 0.45
N PRO A 167 -6.32 22.55 0.41
CA PRO A 167 -6.25 23.39 1.61
C PRO A 167 -7.19 23.02 2.77
N HIS A 168 -8.31 22.33 2.49
CA HIS A 168 -9.28 21.90 3.51
C HIS A 168 -8.99 20.51 4.11
N LEU A 169 -8.02 19.77 3.54
CA LEU A 169 -7.59 18.46 4.04
C LEU A 169 -6.45 18.63 5.05
N VAL A 170 -6.18 17.61 5.86
CA VAL A 170 -5.13 17.73 6.88
C VAL A 170 -3.73 17.64 6.27
N PRO A 171 -2.74 18.41 6.77
CA PRO A 171 -1.37 18.28 6.34
C PRO A 171 -0.74 16.97 6.85
N PRO A 172 0.32 16.46 6.20
CA PRO A 172 1.03 15.27 6.66
C PRO A 172 1.59 15.46 8.08
N SER A 173 1.48 14.41 8.89
CA SER A 173 2.22 14.29 10.15
C SER A 173 3.03 13.01 10.17
N PHE A 174 3.99 12.92 11.09
CA PHE A 174 4.78 11.70 11.27
C PHE A 174 3.88 10.47 11.53
N ALA A 175 2.88 10.61 12.40
CA ALA A 175 1.96 9.52 12.73
C ALA A 175 1.12 9.09 11.52
N ASN A 176 0.66 10.05 10.71
CA ASN A 176 -0.11 9.77 9.49
C ASN A 176 0.71 9.04 8.43
N LEU A 177 1.93 9.51 8.17
CA LEU A 177 2.85 8.88 7.24
C LEU A 177 3.28 7.50 7.73
N ALA A 178 3.61 7.36 9.02
CA ALA A 178 3.98 6.07 9.61
C ALA A 178 2.81 5.08 9.53
N PHE A 179 1.59 5.52 9.87
CA PHE A 179 0.37 4.71 9.79
C PHE A 179 0.24 4.09 8.41
N GLN A 180 0.25 4.93 7.36
CA GLN A 180 0.13 4.47 5.98
C GLN A 180 1.19 3.44 5.61
N ALA A 181 2.45 3.67 5.99
CA ALA A 181 3.53 2.76 5.66
C ALA A 181 3.42 1.41 6.39
N TYR A 182 3.16 1.43 7.69
CA TYR A 182 3.11 0.21 8.51
C TYR A 182 1.84 -0.62 8.25
N THR A 183 0.69 -0.01 8.01
CA THR A 183 -0.53 -0.75 7.62
C THR A 183 -0.38 -1.39 6.25
N SER A 184 0.29 -0.72 5.30
CA SER A 184 0.63 -1.29 3.98
C SER A 184 1.53 -2.51 4.14
N LEU A 185 2.58 -2.40 4.94
CA LEU A 185 3.47 -3.52 5.25
C LEU A 185 2.74 -4.65 5.94
N ALA A 186 1.88 -4.37 6.93
CA ALA A 186 1.10 -5.38 7.64
C ALA A 186 0.06 -6.08 6.73
N ALA A 187 -0.47 -5.36 5.74
CA ALA A 187 -1.28 -5.94 4.68
C ALA A 187 -0.47 -6.80 3.69
N GLY A 188 0.87 -6.81 3.78
CA GLY A 188 1.74 -7.59 2.91
C GLY A 188 2.13 -6.90 1.60
N ALA A 189 2.10 -5.57 1.55
CA ALA A 189 2.58 -4.82 0.40
C ALA A 189 4.08 -5.10 0.14
N LYS A 190 4.42 -5.37 -1.12
CA LYS A 190 5.80 -5.58 -1.59
C LYS A 190 6.44 -4.29 -2.08
N ALA A 191 5.63 -3.27 -2.39
CA ALA A 191 6.08 -1.91 -2.69
C ALA A 191 5.15 -0.86 -2.08
N ILE A 192 5.73 0.29 -1.71
CA ILE A 192 5.02 1.47 -1.21
C ILE A 192 5.47 2.69 -2.01
N GLY A 193 4.54 3.38 -2.65
CA GLY A 193 4.81 4.59 -3.43
C GLY A 193 4.30 5.85 -2.73
N TRP A 194 5.11 6.91 -2.64
CA TRP A 194 4.70 8.17 -2.01
C TRP A 194 4.19 9.17 -3.05
N PHE A 195 2.91 9.55 -2.95
CA PHE A 195 2.30 10.57 -3.80
C PHE A 195 2.25 11.94 -3.11
N THR A 196 2.74 13.03 -3.72
CA THR A 196 3.86 13.06 -4.67
C THR A 196 5.07 13.69 -4.00
N TYR A 197 6.26 13.36 -4.48
CA TYR A 197 7.51 13.86 -3.94
C TYR A 197 7.73 15.35 -4.21
N ILE A 198 7.32 15.83 -5.38
CA ILE A 198 7.46 17.24 -5.78
C ILE A 198 6.08 17.89 -5.85
N GLY A 199 5.81 18.80 -4.92
CA GLY A 199 4.60 19.60 -4.91
C GLY A 199 4.66 20.67 -5.99
N ARG A 200 3.71 20.63 -6.92
CA ARG A 200 3.48 21.67 -7.94
C ARG A 200 2.06 22.22 -7.77
N GLY A 201 1.93 23.54 -7.66
CA GLY A 201 0.62 24.19 -7.56
C GLY A 201 -0.11 23.90 -6.25
N GLU A 202 -1.19 23.12 -6.30
CA GLU A 202 -2.15 22.94 -5.20
C GLU A 202 -1.71 21.93 -4.13
N TYR A 203 -0.67 21.13 -4.38
CA TYR A 203 -0.12 20.16 -3.43
C TYR A 203 0.77 20.85 -2.40
N LEU A 204 0.19 21.17 -1.25
CA LEU A 204 0.88 21.85 -0.15
C LEU A 204 1.68 20.85 0.67
N PHE A 205 2.74 21.29 1.36
CA PHE A 205 3.57 20.44 2.24
C PHE A 205 4.12 19.16 1.59
N ALA A 206 4.24 19.10 0.26
CA ALA A 206 4.95 18.02 -0.40
C ALA A 206 6.41 17.98 0.08
N PRO A 207 7.10 16.82 0.01
CA PRO A 207 8.50 16.71 0.45
C PRO A 207 9.41 17.78 -0.18
N ILE A 208 9.26 18.00 -1.48
CA ILE A 208 9.91 19.08 -2.21
C ILE A 208 8.86 20.09 -2.64
N ASP A 209 8.96 21.32 -2.15
CA ASP A 209 8.19 22.46 -2.64
C ASP A 209 8.88 23.06 -3.88
N ASP A 210 8.20 23.00 -5.03
CA ASP A 210 8.67 23.57 -6.29
C ASP A 210 7.86 24.78 -6.77
N THR A 211 7.06 25.39 -5.90
CA THR A 211 6.24 26.58 -6.26
C THR A 211 7.08 27.76 -6.75
N THR A 212 8.33 27.85 -6.32
CA THR A 212 9.27 28.93 -6.68
C THR A 212 10.37 28.50 -7.66
N GLY A 213 10.35 27.25 -8.14
CA GLY A 213 11.42 26.68 -8.96
C GLY A 213 12.74 26.41 -8.22
N LYS A 214 12.74 26.50 -6.88
CA LYS A 214 13.94 26.37 -6.03
C LYS A 214 14.08 25.02 -5.34
N HIS A 215 13.15 24.08 -5.56
CA HIS A 215 13.16 22.74 -4.97
C HIS A 215 13.47 22.73 -3.46
N ILE A 216 12.63 23.36 -2.66
CA ILE A 216 12.87 23.55 -1.22
C ILE A 216 12.40 22.30 -0.47
N LYS A 217 13.26 21.73 0.37
CA LYS A 217 12.89 20.64 1.28
C LYS A 217 11.97 21.17 2.38
N THR A 218 10.83 20.52 2.57
CA THR A 218 9.87 20.83 3.64
C THR A 218 10.07 19.92 4.85
N ASP A 219 9.32 20.15 5.93
CA ASP A 219 9.31 19.24 7.09
C ASP A 219 8.89 17.82 6.73
N THR A 220 7.98 17.68 5.76
CA THR A 220 7.56 16.39 5.20
C THR A 220 8.74 15.60 4.65
N TRP A 221 9.73 16.26 4.02
CA TRP A 221 10.93 15.58 3.53
C TRP A 221 11.70 14.90 4.66
N TYR A 222 11.88 15.59 5.78
CA TYR A 222 12.60 15.04 6.94
C TYR A 222 11.81 13.92 7.61
N MET A 223 10.48 14.05 7.71
CA MET A 223 9.60 12.99 8.22
C MET A 223 9.67 11.74 7.33
N LEU A 224 9.52 11.89 6.00
CA LEU A 224 9.61 10.77 5.06
C LEU A 224 10.98 10.11 5.08
N ARG A 225 12.06 10.89 5.16
CA ARG A 225 13.42 10.33 5.30
C ARG A 225 13.50 9.40 6.50
N GLU A 226 12.98 9.82 7.64
CA GLU A 226 13.02 9.01 8.87
C GLU A 226 12.09 7.80 8.80
N ILE A 227 10.90 7.95 8.21
CA ILE A 227 9.95 6.85 8.04
C ILE A 227 10.53 5.80 7.10
N ASN A 228 10.99 6.19 5.91
CA ASN A 228 11.63 5.30 4.95
C ASN A 228 12.83 4.57 5.58
N ARG A 229 13.65 5.28 6.36
CA ARG A 229 14.76 4.67 7.10
C ARG A 229 14.29 3.55 8.04
N ARG A 230 13.15 3.72 8.72
CA ARG A 230 12.59 2.74 9.67
C ARG A 230 11.89 1.56 8.98
N ILE A 231 11.14 1.82 7.92
CA ILE A 231 10.33 0.79 7.26
C ILE A 231 11.14 -0.05 6.28
N MET A 232 12.24 0.47 5.71
CA MET A 232 13.03 -0.28 4.73
C MET A 232 13.54 -1.62 5.29
N PRO A 233 14.15 -1.67 6.49
CA PRO A 233 14.57 -2.95 7.06
C PRO A 233 13.40 -3.89 7.43
N VAL A 234 12.26 -3.34 7.88
CA VAL A 234 11.03 -4.12 8.14
C VAL A 234 10.54 -4.75 6.84
N GLY A 235 10.38 -3.95 5.79
CA GLY A 235 9.90 -4.41 4.49
C GLY A 235 10.87 -5.36 3.80
N ASN A 236 12.18 -5.27 4.07
CA ASN A 236 13.16 -6.25 3.58
C ASN A 236 13.04 -7.58 4.32
N LEU A 237 12.85 -7.57 5.64
CA LEU A 237 12.58 -8.81 6.39
C LEU A 237 11.32 -9.50 5.85
N LEU A 238 10.22 -8.76 5.67
CA LEU A 238 8.94 -9.31 5.23
C LEU A 238 8.86 -9.61 3.71
N PHE A 239 9.90 -9.27 2.93
CA PHE A 239 9.81 -9.29 1.47
C PHE A 239 9.67 -10.71 0.90
N ASP A 240 10.40 -11.67 1.46
CA ASP A 240 10.37 -13.07 0.99
C ASP A 240 9.39 -13.94 1.79
N MET A 241 8.72 -13.36 2.77
CA MET A 241 7.76 -14.07 3.63
C MET A 241 6.41 -14.23 2.92
N GLU A 242 5.76 -15.36 3.19
CA GLU A 242 4.37 -15.60 2.80
C GLU A 242 3.45 -14.76 3.70
N TRP A 243 2.63 -13.92 3.10
CA TRP A 243 1.57 -13.23 3.83
C TRP A 243 0.38 -14.18 4.05
N VAL A 244 -0.04 -14.34 5.30
CA VAL A 244 -1.13 -15.25 5.68
C VAL A 244 -2.47 -14.51 5.71
N ASP A 245 -2.55 -13.48 6.56
CA ASP A 245 -3.77 -12.71 6.81
C ASP A 245 -3.48 -11.40 7.58
N MET A 246 -4.53 -10.62 7.82
CA MET A 246 -4.50 -9.45 8.71
C MET A 246 -5.65 -9.48 9.73
N TYR A 247 -5.39 -8.97 10.93
CA TYR A 247 -6.32 -9.00 12.07
C TYR A 247 -6.40 -7.67 12.79
N PHE A 248 -7.52 -7.41 13.46
CA PHE A 248 -7.83 -6.10 14.06
C PHE A 248 -8.39 -6.24 15.48
N THR A 249 -8.12 -5.23 16.32
CA THR A 249 -8.79 -5.08 17.63
C THR A 249 -10.20 -4.50 17.50
N ASP A 250 -10.41 -3.59 16.55
CA ASP A 250 -11.66 -2.87 16.25
C ASP A 250 -12.40 -3.49 15.06
N TYR A 251 -12.28 -4.81 14.91
CA TYR A 251 -12.84 -5.59 13.80
C TYR A 251 -14.36 -5.46 13.66
N ASP A 252 -15.08 -5.20 14.75
CA ASP A 252 -16.52 -5.00 14.79
C ASP A 252 -16.96 -3.73 14.05
N ARG A 253 -16.03 -2.79 13.85
CA ARG A 253 -16.28 -1.52 13.14
C ARG A 253 -15.86 -1.57 11.68
N ILE A 254 -14.97 -2.48 11.30
CA ILE A 254 -14.39 -2.56 9.96
C ILE A 254 -15.06 -3.71 9.19
N PRO A 255 -15.76 -3.45 8.08
CA PRO A 255 -16.39 -4.51 7.30
C PRO A 255 -15.37 -5.58 6.90
N ARG A 256 -15.73 -6.86 7.11
CA ARG A 256 -14.93 -8.05 6.76
C ARG A 256 -13.60 -8.21 7.55
N ALA A 257 -13.31 -7.32 8.49
CA ALA A 257 -12.14 -7.47 9.34
C ALA A 257 -12.26 -8.71 10.23
N LYS A 258 -11.12 -9.37 10.45
CA LYS A 258 -11.03 -10.52 11.33
C LYS A 258 -10.54 -10.08 12.72
N PRO A 259 -11.14 -10.59 13.82
CA PRO A 259 -10.62 -10.34 15.15
C PRO A 259 -9.26 -11.02 15.33
N ILE A 260 -8.39 -10.45 16.18
CA ILE A 260 -7.09 -11.07 16.52
C ILE A 260 -7.24 -12.49 17.07
N SER A 261 -8.33 -12.80 17.78
CA SER A 261 -8.63 -14.14 18.27
C SER A 261 -8.84 -15.19 17.17
N ALA A 262 -9.04 -14.78 15.91
CA ALA A 262 -9.08 -15.70 14.78
C ALA A 262 -7.68 -16.16 14.34
N CYS A 263 -6.61 -15.52 14.82
CA CYS A 263 -5.25 -15.97 14.60
C CYS A 263 -4.88 -17.04 15.63
N GLY A 264 -4.82 -18.31 15.20
CA GLY A 264 -4.53 -19.44 16.09
C GLY A 264 -3.13 -19.42 16.74
N ALA A 265 -2.21 -18.61 16.21
CA ALA A 265 -0.86 -18.47 16.74
C ALA A 265 -0.75 -17.40 17.84
N ILE A 266 -1.78 -16.56 18.04
CA ILE A 266 -1.82 -15.54 19.08
C ILE A 266 -2.70 -16.01 20.24
N ARG A 267 -2.08 -16.29 21.39
CA ARG A 267 -2.80 -16.75 22.60
C ARG A 267 -3.59 -15.62 23.26
N SER A 268 -2.99 -14.43 23.35
CA SER A 268 -3.67 -13.25 23.87
C SER A 268 -3.08 -11.97 23.30
N PHE A 269 -3.91 -10.94 23.21
CA PHE A 269 -3.53 -9.60 22.77
C PHE A 269 -4.33 -8.56 23.54
N SER A 270 -3.67 -7.48 23.96
CA SER A 270 -4.34 -6.35 24.63
C SER A 270 -3.65 -5.03 24.31
N SER A 271 -4.44 -3.98 24.08
CA SER A 271 -3.96 -2.60 23.97
C SER A 271 -5.07 -1.59 24.28
N ASP A 272 -4.67 -0.40 24.72
CA ASP A 272 -5.58 0.73 24.99
C ASP A 272 -5.86 1.60 23.74
N VAL A 273 -5.35 1.18 22.58
CA VAL A 273 -5.55 1.82 21.27
C VAL A 273 -5.90 0.77 20.22
N PRO A 274 -6.61 1.16 19.14
CA PRO A 274 -6.85 0.27 18.01
C PRO A 274 -5.54 -0.22 17.38
N CYS A 275 -5.46 -1.50 17.06
CA CYS A 275 -4.28 -2.14 16.47
C CYS A 275 -4.66 -3.03 15.27
N MET A 276 -3.72 -3.12 14.34
CA MET A 276 -3.73 -4.08 13.24
C MET A 276 -2.54 -5.02 13.39
N ILE A 277 -2.72 -6.29 13.02
CA ILE A 277 -1.66 -7.30 12.98
C ILE A 277 -1.59 -7.85 11.56
N GLY A 278 -0.42 -7.77 10.93
CA GLY A 278 -0.10 -8.54 9.74
C GLY A 278 0.56 -9.86 10.14
N HIS A 279 0.05 -10.99 9.66
CA HIS A 279 0.58 -12.32 9.94
C HIS A 279 1.30 -12.88 8.71
N PHE A 280 2.52 -13.35 8.92
CA PHE A 280 3.41 -13.88 7.91
C PHE A 280 3.98 -15.23 8.34
N LYS A 281 4.41 -16.02 7.36
CA LYS A 281 5.27 -17.18 7.55
C LYS A 281 6.59 -16.97 6.85
N ASP A 282 7.69 -17.27 7.55
CA ASP A 282 9.00 -17.31 6.91
C ASP A 282 9.22 -18.60 6.10
N THR A 283 10.40 -18.73 5.52
CA THR A 283 10.79 -19.87 4.69
C THR A 283 10.82 -21.20 5.45
N ASP A 284 10.93 -21.17 6.78
CA ASP A 284 10.89 -22.35 7.65
C ASP A 284 9.45 -22.66 8.13
N GLY A 285 8.48 -21.80 7.78
CA GLY A 285 7.07 -21.93 8.14
C GLY A 285 6.71 -21.31 9.50
N GLU A 286 7.66 -20.62 10.13
CA GLU A 286 7.51 -20.01 11.45
C GLU A 286 6.69 -18.72 11.38
N ASP A 287 5.87 -18.50 12.41
CA ASP A 287 4.96 -17.35 12.45
C ASP A 287 5.68 -16.05 12.83
N ILE A 288 5.46 -15.03 12.01
CA ILE A 288 6.01 -13.68 12.19
C ILE A 288 4.85 -12.68 12.11
N PHE A 289 4.87 -11.69 12.99
CA PHE A 289 3.81 -10.71 13.10
C PHE A 289 4.36 -9.29 13.01
N LEU A 290 3.71 -8.45 12.20
CA LEU A 290 3.89 -7.01 12.25
C LEU A 290 2.71 -6.41 13.01
N LEU A 291 2.98 -5.92 14.22
CA LEU A 291 1.99 -5.25 15.06
C LEU A 291 2.01 -3.76 14.73
N VAL A 292 0.86 -3.16 14.49
CA VAL A 292 0.73 -1.74 14.12
C VAL A 292 -0.21 -1.04 15.08
N ASN A 293 0.27 0.04 15.70
CA ASN A 293 -0.59 0.98 16.40
C ASN A 293 -1.33 1.82 15.37
N THR A 294 -2.64 1.62 15.27
CA THR A 294 -3.48 2.29 14.26
C THR A 294 -4.17 3.55 14.79
N SER A 295 -3.78 4.03 15.98
CA SER A 295 -4.09 5.39 16.44
C SER A 295 -3.11 6.39 15.82
N LEU A 296 -3.63 7.53 15.39
CA LEU A 296 -2.83 8.64 14.86
C LEU A 296 -2.42 9.66 15.93
N GLU A 297 -2.92 9.53 17.16
CA GLU A 297 -2.72 10.51 18.23
C GLU A 297 -2.01 9.93 19.46
N ARG A 298 -2.24 8.65 19.77
CA ARG A 298 -1.84 8.05 21.04
C ARG A 298 -0.76 6.99 20.84
N SER A 299 0.33 7.14 21.59
CA SER A 299 1.27 6.05 21.81
C SER A 299 0.68 5.11 22.87
N SER A 300 0.96 3.82 22.77
CA SER A 300 0.37 2.82 23.68
C SER A 300 1.32 1.67 23.97
N ARG A 301 1.03 0.97 25.06
CA ARG A 301 1.58 -0.34 25.36
C ARG A 301 0.75 -1.40 24.65
N ILE A 302 1.42 -2.31 23.97
CA ILE A 302 0.82 -3.50 23.38
C ILE A 302 1.33 -4.72 24.14
N TYR A 303 0.41 -5.58 24.54
CA TYR A 303 0.70 -6.89 25.12
C TYR A 303 0.31 -7.95 24.11
N ILE A 304 1.21 -8.87 23.82
CA ILE A 304 0.99 -10.01 22.91
C ILE A 304 1.62 -11.25 23.50
N ASP A 305 0.98 -12.40 23.30
CA ASP A 305 1.47 -13.68 23.80
C ASP A 305 1.39 -14.75 22.68
N LEU A 306 2.53 -15.33 22.32
CA LEU A 306 2.69 -16.29 21.22
C LEU A 306 3.15 -17.67 21.75
N ASP A 307 2.56 -18.18 22.83
CA ASP A 307 2.84 -19.52 23.39
C ASP A 307 4.34 -19.89 23.40
N GLY A 308 5.17 -18.98 23.92
CA GLY A 308 6.63 -19.07 23.83
C GLY A 308 7.31 -17.73 24.12
N GLU A 309 8.63 -17.72 24.03
CA GLU A 309 9.40 -16.49 24.11
C GLU A 309 9.34 -15.70 22.80
N LEU A 310 9.51 -14.38 22.89
CA LEU A 310 9.42 -13.48 21.75
C LEU A 310 10.76 -12.84 21.44
N SER A 311 11.10 -12.82 20.15
CA SER A 311 12.07 -11.91 19.57
C SER A 311 11.38 -10.70 18.98
N VAL A 312 11.84 -9.51 19.35
CA VAL A 312 11.34 -8.23 18.85
C VAL A 312 12.36 -7.62 17.93
N PHE A 313 11.93 -7.29 16.71
CA PHE A 313 12.75 -6.63 15.73
C PHE A 313 12.29 -5.19 15.57
N SER A 314 13.25 -4.28 15.69
CA SER A 314 13.06 -2.86 15.51
C SER A 314 14.22 -2.30 14.72
N HIS A 315 14.00 -1.13 14.12
CA HIS A 315 15.03 -0.41 13.39
C HIS A 315 16.20 -0.02 14.30
N ASN A 316 17.38 -0.56 14.02
CA ASN A 316 18.66 -0.23 14.65
C ASN A 316 19.71 0.14 13.57
N GLU A 317 20.74 0.90 13.95
CA GLU A 317 21.75 1.43 13.00
C GLU A 317 22.53 0.34 12.23
N GLY A 318 22.46 -0.92 12.66
CA GLY A 318 23.06 -2.08 11.99
C GLY A 318 22.09 -2.92 11.11
N GLY A 319 20.83 -2.49 10.93
CA GLY A 319 19.81 -3.24 10.21
C GLY A 319 19.21 -4.44 10.98
N PHE A 320 18.17 -5.06 10.43
CA PHE A 320 17.37 -6.13 11.08
C PHE A 320 18.10 -7.46 11.35
N ALA A 321 19.42 -7.52 11.19
CA ALA A 321 20.21 -8.74 11.32
C ALA A 321 20.19 -9.37 12.73
N LYS A 322 19.72 -8.64 13.76
CA LYS A 322 19.55 -9.15 15.11
C LYS A 322 18.28 -8.58 15.78
N PRO A 323 17.56 -9.38 16.58
CA PRO A 323 16.47 -8.88 17.41
C PRO A 323 16.98 -7.77 18.34
N LEU A 324 16.19 -6.71 18.50
CA LEU A 324 16.48 -5.65 19.48
C LEU A 324 16.33 -6.19 20.91
N LEU A 325 15.35 -7.06 21.12
CA LEU A 325 15.07 -7.72 22.38
C LEU A 325 14.75 -9.19 22.11
N GLN A 326 15.20 -10.08 22.99
CA GLN A 326 15.00 -11.53 22.93
C GLN A 326 14.50 -12.04 24.28
N ASN A 327 13.95 -13.25 24.29
CA ASN A 327 13.54 -13.96 25.49
C ASN A 327 12.50 -13.16 26.30
N ILE A 328 11.64 -12.40 25.59
CA ILE A 328 10.60 -11.61 26.23
C ILE A 328 9.40 -12.48 26.52
N SER A 329 8.98 -12.54 27.78
CA SER A 329 7.67 -13.06 28.16
C SER A 329 6.59 -12.05 27.76
N GLY A 330 6.00 -12.21 26.58
CA GLY A 330 5.07 -11.26 25.98
C GLY A 330 3.89 -10.81 26.85
N ALA A 331 3.34 -11.72 27.67
CA ALA A 331 2.27 -11.38 28.62
C ALA A 331 2.70 -10.47 29.78
N LYS A 332 4.02 -10.32 30.03
CA LYS A 332 4.59 -9.60 31.19
C LYS A 332 5.36 -8.34 30.81
N SER A 333 5.77 -8.21 29.56
CA SER A 333 6.61 -7.10 29.09
C SER A 333 5.94 -6.40 27.90
N PRO A 334 5.34 -5.21 28.11
CA PRO A 334 4.68 -4.49 27.04
C PRO A 334 5.67 -3.98 25.99
N LEU A 335 5.22 -3.95 24.74
CA LEU A 335 5.88 -3.28 23.64
C LEU A 335 5.34 -1.85 23.54
N TRP A 336 6.20 -0.85 23.62
CA TRP A 336 5.80 0.55 23.45
C TRP A 336 5.79 0.92 21.97
N LEU A 337 4.63 1.37 21.48
CA LEU A 337 4.45 1.74 20.08
C LEU A 337 3.89 3.15 19.95
N ASN A 338 4.62 3.99 19.23
CA ASN A 338 4.20 5.34 18.89
C ASN A 338 2.98 5.31 17.95
N ALA A 339 2.23 6.41 17.92
CA ALA A 339 1.11 6.59 17.00
C ALA A 339 1.53 6.29 15.54
N GLY A 340 0.72 5.50 14.83
CA GLY A 340 0.95 5.05 13.46
C GLY A 340 2.12 4.08 13.25
N CYS A 341 2.95 3.81 14.26
CA CYS A 341 4.14 2.97 14.08
C CYS A 341 3.85 1.48 14.26
N GLY A 342 4.70 0.65 13.68
CA GLY A 342 4.66 -0.80 13.87
C GLY A 342 5.99 -1.40 14.35
N ILE A 343 5.92 -2.65 14.79
CA ILE A 343 7.06 -3.44 15.27
C ILE A 343 6.88 -4.90 14.85
N VAL A 344 7.98 -5.56 14.48
CA VAL A 344 7.93 -6.97 14.11
C VAL A 344 8.24 -7.83 15.33
N VAL A 345 7.46 -8.89 15.53
CA VAL A 345 7.68 -9.90 16.55
C VAL A 345 7.68 -11.28 15.91
N LYS A 346 8.56 -12.15 16.41
CA LYS A 346 8.66 -13.56 16.01
C LYS A 346 8.69 -14.43 17.26
N LYS A 347 8.01 -15.57 17.21
CA LYS A 347 8.10 -16.61 18.24
C LYS A 347 9.49 -17.28 18.17
N GLN A 348 10.14 -17.45 19.32
CA GLN A 348 11.41 -18.20 19.42
C GLN A 348 11.19 -19.70 19.56
#